data_AF-A0A7J8MD66-F1
#
_entry.id   AF-A0A7J8MD66-F1
#
_cell.length_a   1.000
_cell.length_b   1.000
_cell.length_c   1.000
_cell.angle_alpha   90.00
_cell.angle_beta   90.00
_cell.angle_gamma   90.00
#
_symmetry.space_group_name_H-M   'P 1'
#
loop_
_entity.id
_entity.type
_entity.pdbx_description
1 polymer ?
#
loop_
_entity_poly.entity_id
_entity_poly.type
_entity_poly.pdbx_seq_one_letter_code
_entity_poly.pdbx_strand_id
1 'polypeptide(L)'
;TKDIWKEILQFFLLLTDVEDLKSYSKSQGASEADSLSHWDISFWSERLRESKYDINEEELRPYFSFSKVMDGLFNLAKILFGIDIEAADGLAPVWNKDVRFYCVKDSSGSPIAYFYFDPYSRPSEKREGAWMDEVVSRSRVLSRNGTTARLPVAHMVCNQTPPVGDKPSLMTFREVETVFHEFGHALQHMLTKQDEGLVAGIRGVEWDAVELPSQFMENWCYHRDTLMGIAKHYQTGESIPEEVYLKLLAARTFRAGSLSLRQIRFASLDLELHTKYIPDGPESVYDVDQRVSRKTQVIP
;
A
#
# COMPACT_ATOMS: atom_id res chain seq x y z
N THR A 1 -15.80 13.43 14.47
CA THR A 1 -15.91 13.63 13.00
C THR A 1 -15.95 15.10 12.57
N LYS A 2 -16.46 16.08 13.32
CA LYS A 2 -16.42 17.51 12.92
C LYS A 2 -15.00 18.13 12.87
N ASP A 3 -14.01 17.53 13.52
CA ASP A 3 -12.67 18.13 13.68
C ASP A 3 -11.70 17.81 12.53
N ILE A 4 -11.69 16.59 11.99
CA ILE A 4 -10.87 16.25 10.82
C ILE A 4 -11.24 17.13 9.62
N TRP A 5 -12.53 17.42 9.44
CA TRP A 5 -12.98 18.35 8.40
C TRP A 5 -12.37 19.73 8.58
N LYS A 6 -12.29 20.28 9.80
CA LYS A 6 -11.69 21.61 10.05
C LYS A 6 -10.17 21.62 9.92
N GLU A 7 -9.49 20.56 10.34
CA GLU A 7 -8.02 20.46 10.28
C GLU A 7 -7.53 20.16 8.85
N ILE A 8 -8.28 19.38 8.06
CA ILE A 8 -8.01 19.16 6.63
C ILE A 8 -8.50 20.34 5.78
N LEU A 9 -9.52 21.10 6.21
CA LEU A 9 -9.88 22.42 5.65
C LEU A 9 -8.88 23.52 6.03
N GLN A 10 -7.58 23.28 5.84
CA GLN A 10 -6.83 24.28 5.10
C GLN A 10 -7.17 24.12 3.63
N PHE A 11 -8.32 24.66 3.25
CA PHE A 11 -8.64 25.05 1.86
C PHE A 11 -7.43 25.77 1.21
N PHE A 12 -6.60 26.41 2.03
CA PHE A 12 -5.28 26.97 1.71
C PHE A 12 -4.27 25.96 1.15
N LEU A 13 -3.95 24.84 1.82
CA LEU A 13 -2.91 23.90 1.33
C LEU A 13 -3.28 23.25 -0.01
N LEU A 14 -4.58 23.07 -0.23
CA LEU A 14 -5.14 22.47 -1.44
C LEU A 14 -5.12 23.40 -2.65
N LEU A 15 -5.51 24.67 -2.45
CA LEU A 15 -5.34 25.70 -3.47
C LEU A 15 -3.85 25.88 -3.79
N THR A 16 -2.98 25.81 -2.78
CA THR A 16 -1.53 25.84 -2.97
C THR A 16 -1.06 24.68 -3.84
N ASP A 17 -1.51 23.44 -3.61
CA ASP A 17 -1.10 22.29 -4.42
C ASP A 17 -1.44 22.44 -5.92
N VAL A 18 -2.61 22.99 -6.25
CA VAL A 18 -3.01 23.21 -7.66
C VAL A 18 -2.30 24.43 -8.25
N GLU A 19 -2.13 25.49 -7.46
CA GLU A 19 -1.43 26.70 -7.89
C GLU A 19 0.07 26.45 -8.09
N ASP A 20 0.68 25.58 -7.29
CA ASP A 20 2.05 25.11 -7.47
C ASP A 20 2.22 24.41 -8.82
N LEU A 21 1.26 23.57 -9.23
CA LEU A 21 1.28 22.92 -10.55
C LEU A 21 1.10 23.93 -11.68
N LYS A 22 0.19 24.89 -11.54
CA LYS A 22 -0.01 25.96 -12.53
C LYS A 22 1.23 26.83 -12.66
N SER A 23 1.80 27.26 -11.54
CA SER A 23 3.02 28.08 -11.49
C SER A 23 4.19 27.35 -12.11
N TYR A 24 4.37 26.07 -11.77
CA TYR A 24 5.46 25.26 -12.30
C TYR A 24 5.28 24.99 -13.80
N SER A 25 4.13 24.52 -14.26
CA SER A 25 3.86 24.30 -15.69
C SER A 25 4.01 25.58 -16.52
N LYS A 26 3.56 26.72 -16.00
CA LYS A 26 3.74 28.04 -16.63
C LYS A 26 5.22 28.44 -16.72
N SER A 27 6.01 28.16 -15.69
CA SER A 27 7.46 28.39 -15.71
C SER A 27 8.18 27.56 -16.79
N GLN A 28 7.62 26.42 -17.17
CA GLN A 28 8.13 25.54 -18.23
C GLN A 28 7.59 25.91 -19.63
N GLY A 29 6.76 26.97 -19.73
CA GLY A 29 6.19 27.41 -21.01
C GLY A 29 5.06 26.53 -21.56
N ALA A 30 4.42 25.73 -20.70
CA ALA A 30 3.34 24.85 -21.10
C ALA A 30 2.08 25.62 -21.51
N SER A 31 1.51 25.29 -22.67
CA SER A 31 0.32 25.94 -23.22
C SER A 31 -0.93 25.73 -22.37
N GLU A 32 -1.00 24.58 -21.70
CA GLU A 32 -2.10 24.14 -20.86
C GLU A 32 -2.04 24.71 -19.43
N ALA A 33 -0.96 25.43 -19.07
CA ALA A 33 -0.73 25.93 -17.71
C ALA A 33 -1.86 26.84 -17.18
N ASP A 34 -2.49 27.61 -18.07
CA ASP A 34 -3.61 28.49 -17.70
C ASP A 34 -4.94 27.71 -17.51
N SER A 35 -5.02 26.45 -17.97
CA SER A 35 -6.23 25.61 -17.93
C SER A 35 -5.90 24.12 -17.77
N LEU A 36 -5.20 23.77 -16.69
CA LEU A 36 -4.89 22.37 -16.36
C LEU A 36 -6.15 21.52 -16.22
N SER A 37 -6.14 20.37 -16.91
CA SER A 37 -7.20 19.36 -16.88
C SER A 37 -6.78 18.15 -16.05
N HIS A 38 -7.71 17.23 -15.78
CA HIS A 38 -7.43 16.04 -14.96
C HIS A 38 -6.26 15.17 -15.46
N TRP A 39 -6.07 15.05 -16.77
CA TRP A 39 -4.97 14.27 -17.35
C TRP A 39 -3.60 14.94 -17.21
N ASP A 40 -3.54 16.26 -16.95
CA ASP A 40 -2.29 17.02 -16.80
C ASP A 40 -1.71 16.89 -15.38
N ILE A 41 -2.55 16.57 -14.39
CA ILE A 41 -2.21 16.64 -12.97
C ILE A 41 -1.09 15.69 -12.59
N SER A 42 -1.19 14.41 -12.97
CA SER A 42 -0.16 13.42 -12.64
C SER A 42 1.17 13.76 -13.32
N PHE A 43 1.11 14.22 -14.58
CA PHE A 43 2.29 14.62 -15.33
C PHE A 43 3.02 15.79 -14.65
N TRP A 44 2.33 16.91 -14.43
CA TRP A 44 2.95 18.09 -13.81
C TRP A 44 3.31 17.88 -12.34
N SER A 45 2.58 17.01 -11.63
CA SER A 45 2.96 16.62 -10.26
C SER A 45 4.30 15.90 -10.23
N GLU A 46 4.55 14.99 -11.18
CA GLU A 46 5.84 14.29 -11.24
C GLU A 46 6.96 15.22 -11.67
N ARG A 47 6.75 16.07 -12.69
CA ARG A 47 7.77 17.07 -13.10
C ARG A 47 8.11 18.04 -11.95
N LEU A 48 7.11 18.52 -11.22
CA LEU A 48 7.33 19.36 -10.04
C LEU A 48 8.05 18.59 -8.94
N ARG A 49 7.69 17.33 -8.69
CA ARG A 49 8.33 16.48 -7.68
C ARG A 49 9.80 16.24 -7.99
N GLU A 50 10.12 15.89 -9.23
CA GLU A 50 11.49 15.75 -9.75
C GLU A 50 12.28 17.04 -9.51
N SER A 51 11.75 18.19 -9.95
CA SER A 51 12.46 19.47 -9.83
C SER A 51 12.59 19.97 -8.39
N LYS A 52 11.61 19.71 -7.52
CA LYS A 52 11.57 20.23 -6.14
C LYS A 52 12.42 19.42 -5.18
N TYR A 53 12.50 18.10 -5.38
CA TYR A 53 13.21 17.20 -4.47
C TYR A 53 14.45 16.57 -5.09
N ASP A 54 14.68 16.76 -6.39
CA ASP A 54 15.81 16.18 -7.14
C ASP A 54 15.85 14.65 -7.00
N ILE A 55 14.68 14.04 -7.22
CA ILE A 55 14.43 12.59 -7.19
C ILE A 55 13.77 12.17 -8.50
N ASN A 56 14.36 11.20 -9.17
CA ASN A 56 13.75 10.53 -10.31
C ASN A 56 13.30 9.12 -9.90
N GLU A 57 12.03 8.77 -10.12
CA GLU A 57 11.49 7.46 -9.74
C GLU A 57 12.19 6.30 -10.48
N GLU A 58 12.57 6.49 -11.74
CA GLU A 58 13.27 5.47 -12.53
C GLU A 58 14.69 5.21 -12.01
N GLU A 59 15.37 6.25 -11.52
CA GLU A 59 16.71 6.10 -10.89
C GLU A 59 16.65 5.39 -9.53
N LEU A 60 15.49 5.41 -8.87
CA LEU A 60 15.27 4.70 -7.60
C LEU A 60 14.97 3.21 -7.79
N ARG A 61 14.32 2.83 -8.89
CA ARG A 61 13.89 1.43 -9.15
C ARG A 61 15.01 0.40 -8.93
N PRO A 62 16.27 0.60 -9.37
CA PRO A 62 17.35 -0.34 -9.14
C PRO A 62 17.65 -0.65 -7.67
N TYR A 63 17.29 0.23 -6.73
CA TYR A 63 17.50 0.03 -5.29
C TYR A 63 16.38 -0.78 -4.63
N PHE A 64 15.20 -0.88 -5.26
CA PHE A 64 14.03 -1.54 -4.69
C PHE A 64 13.69 -2.83 -5.46
N SER A 65 14.64 -3.76 -5.50
CA SER A 65 14.36 -5.10 -6.03
C SER A 65 13.46 -5.89 -5.08
N PHE A 66 12.50 -6.62 -5.64
CA PHE A 66 11.52 -7.42 -4.87
C PHE A 66 12.16 -8.28 -3.77
N SER A 67 13.24 -9.00 -4.08
CA SER A 67 13.92 -9.87 -3.12
C SER A 67 14.46 -9.09 -1.92
N LYS A 68 15.10 -7.93 -2.14
CA LYS A 68 15.64 -7.09 -1.07
C LYS A 68 14.55 -6.43 -0.23
N VAL A 69 13.45 -6.05 -0.86
CA VAL A 69 12.26 -5.53 -0.17
C VAL A 69 11.70 -6.59 0.78
N MET A 70 11.53 -7.84 0.33
CA MET A 70 11.06 -8.94 1.17
C MET A 70 12.04 -9.27 2.30
N ASP A 71 13.36 -9.33 2.02
CA ASP A 71 14.38 -9.58 3.04
C ASP A 71 14.31 -8.53 4.17
N GLY A 72 14.23 -7.24 3.81
CA GLY A 72 14.16 -6.17 4.80
C GLY A 72 12.82 -6.11 5.54
N LEU A 73 11.71 -6.44 4.87
CA LEU A 73 10.39 -6.58 5.50
C LEU A 73 10.38 -7.71 6.55
N PHE A 74 10.96 -8.87 6.23
CA PHE A 74 11.07 -9.97 7.17
C PHE A 74 12.01 -9.65 8.33
N ASN A 75 13.12 -8.95 8.08
CA ASN A 75 13.99 -8.48 9.14
C ASN A 75 13.29 -7.48 10.07
N LEU A 76 12.48 -6.58 9.52
CA LEU A 76 11.64 -5.68 10.33
C LEU A 76 10.64 -6.47 11.18
N ALA A 77 9.95 -7.45 10.59
CA ALA A 77 9.00 -8.31 11.30
C ALA A 77 9.66 -9.07 12.46
N LYS A 78 10.90 -9.53 12.26
CA LYS A 78 11.72 -10.14 13.32
C LYS A 78 12.01 -9.17 14.45
N ILE A 79 12.41 -7.94 14.15
CA ILE A 79 12.71 -6.91 15.15
C ILE A 79 11.47 -6.53 15.96
N LEU A 80 10.34 -6.30 15.29
CA LEU A 80 9.11 -5.80 15.93
C LEU A 80 8.32 -6.90 16.65
N PHE A 81 8.25 -8.09 16.05
CA PHE A 81 7.30 -9.13 16.46
C PHE A 81 7.97 -10.44 16.89
N GLY A 82 9.30 -10.55 16.78
CA GLY A 82 10.04 -11.72 17.21
C GLY A 82 9.75 -12.98 16.38
N ILE A 83 9.39 -12.81 15.10
CA ILE A 83 9.09 -13.90 14.17
C ILE A 83 10.19 -14.06 13.13
N ASP A 84 10.46 -15.31 12.74
CA ASP A 84 11.34 -15.65 11.64
C ASP A 84 10.50 -16.13 10.45
N ILE A 85 10.78 -15.60 9.25
CA ILE A 85 10.04 -15.91 8.03
C ILE A 85 11.02 -16.50 7.02
N GLU A 86 10.68 -17.66 6.47
CA GLU A 86 11.50 -18.37 5.49
C GLU A 86 10.66 -18.88 4.32
N ALA A 87 11.28 -19.02 3.15
CA ALA A 87 10.64 -19.63 2.00
C ALA A 87 10.31 -21.11 2.30
N ALA A 88 9.10 -21.52 1.94
CA ALA A 88 8.56 -22.87 2.08
C ALA A 88 7.95 -23.36 0.75
N ASP A 89 8.44 -22.83 -0.37
CA ASP A 89 8.01 -23.21 -1.72
C ASP A 89 8.05 -24.75 -1.89
N GLY A 90 6.98 -25.31 -2.46
CA GLY A 90 6.81 -26.76 -2.63
C GLY A 90 6.16 -27.50 -1.46
N LEU A 91 6.01 -26.87 -0.29
CA LEU A 91 5.25 -27.45 0.83
C LEU A 91 3.74 -27.45 0.57
N ALA A 92 3.24 -26.44 -0.14
CA ALA A 92 1.84 -26.30 -0.52
C ALA A 92 1.70 -26.12 -2.04
N PRO A 93 0.62 -26.62 -2.67
CA PRO A 93 0.36 -26.40 -4.08
C PRO A 93 0.07 -24.93 -4.36
N VAL A 94 0.51 -24.44 -5.52
CA VAL A 94 0.32 -23.05 -5.97
C VAL A 94 -0.36 -23.01 -7.33
N TRP A 95 -1.06 -21.91 -7.63
CA TRP A 95 -1.83 -21.73 -8.87
C TRP A 95 -1.03 -21.11 -10.01
N ASN A 96 0.12 -20.49 -9.71
CA ASN A 96 0.99 -19.86 -10.70
C ASN A 96 2.46 -19.98 -10.26
N LYS A 97 3.38 -20.08 -11.22
CA LYS A 97 4.83 -20.26 -10.98
C LYS A 97 5.49 -19.10 -10.22
N ASP A 98 4.89 -17.91 -10.28
CA ASP A 98 5.42 -16.70 -9.65
C ASP A 98 4.93 -16.54 -8.20
N VAL A 99 4.02 -17.41 -7.75
CA VAL A 99 3.53 -17.45 -6.37
C VAL A 99 4.64 -17.98 -5.46
N ARG A 100 4.91 -17.23 -4.38
CA ARG A 100 5.81 -17.63 -3.31
C ARG A 100 5.01 -18.14 -2.12
N PHE A 101 5.56 -19.12 -1.40
CA PHE A 101 4.99 -19.61 -0.15
C PHE A 101 6.00 -19.51 0.98
N TYR A 102 5.55 -19.05 2.16
CA TYR A 102 6.41 -18.77 3.30
C TYR A 102 5.90 -19.43 4.57
N CYS A 103 6.84 -19.86 5.42
CA CYS A 103 6.60 -20.33 6.77
C CYS A 103 6.97 -19.24 7.76
N VAL A 104 6.09 -18.97 8.73
CA VAL A 104 6.32 -18.04 9.83
C VAL A 104 6.56 -18.85 11.10
N LYS A 105 7.67 -18.59 11.78
CA LYS A 105 8.11 -19.28 12.99
C LYS A 105 8.21 -18.33 14.17
N ASP A 106 7.96 -18.85 15.36
CA ASP A 106 8.26 -18.15 16.61
C ASP A 106 9.75 -18.25 16.97
N SER A 107 10.15 -17.62 18.08
CA SER A 107 11.52 -17.63 18.60
C SER A 107 12.04 -19.01 19.04
N SER A 108 11.17 -20.02 19.17
CA SER A 108 11.58 -21.41 19.41
C SER A 108 11.89 -22.16 18.11
N GLY A 109 11.63 -21.55 16.96
CA GLY A 109 11.72 -22.17 15.63
C GLY A 109 10.47 -22.97 15.24
N SER A 110 9.40 -22.91 16.04
CA SER A 110 8.16 -23.64 15.77
C SER A 110 7.30 -22.88 14.76
N PRO A 111 6.73 -23.55 13.74
CA PRO A 111 5.78 -22.91 12.83
C PRO A 111 4.55 -22.40 13.57
N ILE A 112 4.17 -21.16 13.30
CA ILE A 112 2.99 -20.51 13.87
C ILE A 112 1.99 -20.06 12.81
N ALA A 113 2.42 -19.86 11.55
CA ALA A 113 1.55 -19.49 10.44
C ALA A 113 2.22 -19.72 9.09
N TYR A 114 1.46 -19.56 8.00
CA TYR A 114 1.98 -19.56 6.62
C TYR A 114 1.29 -18.49 5.78
N PHE A 115 1.90 -18.10 4.67
CA PHE A 115 1.21 -17.28 3.68
C PHE A 115 1.72 -17.51 2.26
N TYR A 116 0.82 -17.29 1.31
CA TYR A 116 1.16 -17.19 -0.11
C TYR A 116 1.35 -15.72 -0.49
N PHE A 117 2.19 -15.47 -1.48
CA PHE A 117 2.32 -14.16 -2.09
C PHE A 117 2.28 -14.26 -3.63
N ASP A 118 1.27 -13.64 -4.28
CA ASP A 118 1.16 -13.48 -5.74
C ASP A 118 1.45 -12.01 -6.10
N PRO A 119 2.71 -11.64 -6.42
CA PRO A 119 3.14 -10.24 -6.43
C PRO A 119 2.85 -9.48 -7.73
N TYR A 120 2.87 -10.16 -8.89
CA TYR A 120 3.00 -9.48 -10.17
C TYR A 120 1.66 -9.20 -10.86
N SER A 121 1.63 -8.11 -11.63
CA SER A 121 0.50 -7.79 -12.51
C SER A 121 0.29 -8.87 -13.57
N ARG A 122 -0.96 -9.29 -13.76
CA ARG A 122 -1.36 -10.31 -14.74
C ARG A 122 -2.78 -10.06 -15.26
N PRO A 123 -3.00 -8.97 -16.01
CA PRO A 123 -4.34 -8.44 -16.30
C PRO A 123 -5.23 -9.38 -17.13
N SER A 124 -4.66 -10.37 -17.80
CA SER A 124 -5.43 -11.36 -18.57
C SER A 124 -6.31 -12.27 -17.69
N GLU A 125 -5.96 -12.46 -16.42
CA GLU A 125 -6.64 -13.44 -15.54
C GLU A 125 -6.66 -13.05 -14.05
N LYS A 126 -5.96 -11.99 -13.64
CA LYS A 126 -5.83 -11.57 -12.25
C LYS A 126 -6.45 -10.19 -12.06
N ARG A 127 -7.29 -10.05 -11.02
CA ARG A 127 -7.89 -8.78 -10.61
C ARG A 127 -6.81 -7.75 -10.27
N GLU A 128 -7.03 -6.49 -10.65
CA GLU A 128 -6.16 -5.36 -10.33
C GLU A 128 -6.17 -4.98 -8.83
N GLY A 129 -5.26 -4.12 -8.42
CA GLY A 129 -5.12 -3.63 -7.04
C GLY A 129 -4.17 -4.46 -6.19
N ALA A 130 -4.28 -4.34 -4.87
CA ALA A 130 -3.60 -5.20 -3.92
C ALA A 130 -4.60 -5.55 -2.81
N TRP A 131 -4.46 -6.75 -2.24
CA TRP A 131 -5.32 -7.19 -1.15
C TRP A 131 -4.69 -8.37 -0.40
N MET A 132 -5.16 -8.55 0.83
CA MET A 132 -4.96 -9.73 1.65
C MET A 132 -6.27 -10.51 1.72
N ASP A 133 -6.17 -11.84 1.79
CA ASP A 133 -7.33 -12.71 2.02
C ASP A 133 -6.96 -13.86 2.97
N GLU A 134 -7.94 -14.38 3.70
CA GLU A 134 -7.73 -15.55 4.54
C GLU A 134 -7.84 -16.85 3.74
N VAL A 135 -6.91 -17.78 3.96
CA VAL A 135 -7.01 -19.15 3.40
C VAL A 135 -7.68 -20.05 4.42
N VAL A 136 -7.13 -20.08 5.64
CA VAL A 136 -7.72 -20.74 6.79
C VAL A 136 -7.41 -19.96 8.06
N SER A 137 -8.38 -19.87 8.97
CA SER A 137 -8.19 -19.22 10.27
C SER A 137 -7.48 -20.12 11.29
N ARG A 138 -6.84 -19.48 12.27
CA ARG A 138 -6.38 -20.16 13.50
C ARG A 138 -7.60 -20.70 14.25
N SER A 139 -7.59 -21.97 14.64
CA SER A 139 -8.76 -22.57 15.28
C SER A 139 -8.44 -23.82 16.07
N ARG A 140 -8.87 -23.87 17.34
CA ARG A 140 -8.83 -25.07 18.19
C ARG A 140 -9.76 -26.16 17.69
N VAL A 141 -10.98 -25.80 17.28
CA VAL A 141 -12.01 -26.76 16.81
C VAL A 141 -11.57 -27.49 15.54
N LEU A 142 -10.87 -26.80 14.63
CA LEU A 142 -10.37 -27.36 13.37
C LEU A 142 -8.96 -27.95 13.48
N SER A 143 -8.46 -28.10 14.70
CA SER A 143 -7.17 -28.74 14.98
C SER A 143 -7.17 -30.21 14.58
N ARG A 144 -5.97 -30.74 14.26
CA ARG A 144 -5.75 -32.16 13.96
C ARG A 144 -4.64 -32.72 14.85
N ASN A 145 -4.62 -34.05 15.01
CA ASN A 145 -3.49 -34.81 15.56
C ASN A 145 -2.98 -34.35 16.94
N GLY A 146 -3.89 -34.00 17.85
CA GLY A 146 -3.52 -33.63 19.23
C GLY A 146 -2.82 -32.27 19.38
N THR A 147 -2.75 -31.47 18.31
CA THR A 147 -2.27 -30.09 18.39
C THR A 147 -3.32 -29.18 19.04
N THR A 148 -2.89 -28.07 19.66
CA THR A 148 -3.80 -27.18 20.39
C THR A 148 -4.68 -26.34 19.46
N ALA A 149 -4.18 -25.96 18.28
CA ALA A 149 -4.94 -25.26 17.26
C ALA A 149 -4.36 -25.52 15.85
N ARG A 150 -5.22 -25.49 14.83
CA ARG A 150 -4.79 -25.36 13.43
C ARG A 150 -4.11 -24.00 13.24
N LEU A 151 -3.00 -23.97 12.52
CA LEU A 151 -2.27 -22.74 12.20
C LEU A 151 -3.01 -21.93 11.11
N PRO A 152 -3.03 -20.58 11.20
CA PRO A 152 -3.61 -19.72 10.18
C PRO A 152 -2.76 -19.71 8.90
N VAL A 153 -3.43 -19.50 7.77
CA VAL A 153 -2.80 -19.29 6.47
C VAL A 153 -3.44 -18.09 5.77
N ALA A 154 -2.63 -17.21 5.19
CA ALA A 154 -3.05 -16.00 4.48
C ALA A 154 -2.65 -16.01 2.99
N HIS A 155 -3.35 -15.20 2.20
CA HIS A 155 -2.93 -14.74 0.89
C HIS A 155 -2.50 -13.27 1.00
N MET A 156 -1.38 -12.95 0.38
CA MET A 156 -1.05 -11.58 -0.03
C MET A 156 -1.04 -11.53 -1.55
N VAL A 157 -1.66 -10.50 -2.12
CA VAL A 157 -1.74 -10.32 -3.56
C VAL A 157 -1.43 -8.87 -3.89
N CYS A 158 -0.44 -8.66 -4.75
CA CYS A 158 -0.13 -7.35 -5.33
C CYS A 158 -0.23 -7.42 -6.85
N ASN A 159 -0.18 -6.27 -7.52
CA ASN A 159 -0.08 -6.17 -8.98
C ASN A 159 1.11 -5.28 -9.38
N GLN A 160 2.27 -5.52 -8.76
CA GLN A 160 3.47 -4.72 -9.05
C GLN A 160 4.06 -5.06 -10.42
N THR A 161 4.95 -4.19 -10.88
CA THR A 161 5.68 -4.30 -12.15
C THR A 161 6.38 -5.67 -12.24
N PRO A 162 6.05 -6.50 -13.24
CA PRO A 162 6.67 -7.82 -13.37
C PRO A 162 8.17 -7.72 -13.71
N PRO A 163 8.94 -8.79 -13.50
CA PRO A 163 10.32 -8.90 -14.00
C PRO A 163 10.42 -8.59 -15.51
N VAL A 164 11.49 -7.92 -15.93
CA VAL A 164 11.74 -7.58 -17.34
C VAL A 164 12.99 -8.30 -17.82
N GLY A 165 12.82 -9.29 -18.71
CA GLY A 165 13.91 -10.16 -19.16
C GLY A 165 14.52 -10.90 -17.97
N ASP A 166 15.84 -10.80 -17.81
CA ASP A 166 16.58 -11.45 -16.71
C ASP A 166 16.69 -10.58 -15.44
N LYS A 167 16.10 -9.37 -15.44
CA LYS A 167 16.11 -8.49 -14.27
C LYS A 167 15.01 -8.88 -13.28
N PRO A 168 15.26 -8.80 -11.96
CA PRO A 168 14.19 -8.97 -10.98
C PRO A 168 13.11 -7.88 -11.15
N SER A 169 11.96 -8.06 -10.51
CA SER A 169 10.98 -6.97 -10.38
C SER A 169 11.63 -5.81 -9.62
N LEU A 170 11.71 -4.66 -10.29
CA LEU A 170 12.24 -3.40 -9.74
C LEU A 170 11.07 -2.46 -9.46
N MET A 171 10.91 -2.14 -8.18
CA MET A 171 9.71 -1.52 -7.63
C MET A 171 9.87 -0.01 -7.56
N THR A 172 8.77 0.70 -7.75
CA THR A 172 8.58 2.07 -7.28
C THR A 172 8.46 2.08 -5.75
N PHE A 173 8.66 3.24 -5.13
CA PHE A 173 8.45 3.37 -3.69
C PHE A 173 7.00 3.06 -3.29
N ARG A 174 6.02 3.41 -4.15
CA ARG A 174 4.60 3.13 -3.90
C ARG A 174 4.28 1.64 -3.90
N GLU A 175 4.91 0.87 -4.79
CA GLU A 175 4.79 -0.60 -4.78
C GLU A 175 5.39 -1.20 -3.50
N VAL A 176 6.48 -0.62 -2.97
CA VAL A 176 7.06 -1.03 -1.67
C VAL A 176 6.09 -0.79 -0.53
N GLU A 177 5.50 0.41 -0.44
CA GLU A 177 4.47 0.72 0.57
C GLU A 177 3.28 -0.25 0.47
N THR A 178 2.86 -0.59 -0.74
CA THR A 178 1.75 -1.52 -0.98
C THR A 178 2.06 -2.92 -0.44
N VAL A 179 3.29 -3.41 -0.62
CA VAL A 179 3.71 -4.71 -0.04
C VAL A 179 3.70 -4.66 1.49
N PHE A 180 4.18 -3.57 2.09
CA PHE A 180 4.14 -3.37 3.55
C PHE A 180 2.70 -3.32 4.08
N HIS A 181 1.80 -2.63 3.36
CA HIS A 181 0.38 -2.55 3.68
C HIS A 181 -0.26 -3.94 3.75
N GLU A 182 -0.17 -4.73 2.67
CA GLU A 182 -0.77 -6.07 2.64
C GLU A 182 -0.13 -7.01 3.66
N PHE A 183 1.14 -6.82 3.97
CA PHE A 183 1.82 -7.60 5.00
C PHE A 183 1.28 -7.27 6.40
N GLY A 184 0.83 -6.04 6.66
CA GLY A 184 0.16 -5.68 7.92
C GLY A 184 -1.14 -6.45 8.13
N HIS A 185 -1.98 -6.57 7.10
CA HIS A 185 -3.17 -7.44 7.13
C HIS A 185 -2.80 -8.90 7.39
N ALA A 186 -1.80 -9.40 6.66
CA ALA A 186 -1.32 -10.77 6.82
C ALA A 186 -0.80 -11.03 8.24
N LEU A 187 -0.06 -10.09 8.83
CA LEU A 187 0.44 -10.18 10.21
C LEU A 187 -0.70 -10.27 11.22
N GLN A 188 -1.76 -9.46 11.11
CA GLN A 188 -2.90 -9.52 12.04
C GLN A 188 -3.58 -10.89 11.97
N HIS A 189 -3.77 -11.44 10.77
CA HIS A 189 -4.32 -12.78 10.60
C HIS A 189 -3.42 -13.87 11.19
N MET A 190 -2.13 -13.82 10.86
CA MET A 190 -1.15 -14.87 11.18
C MET A 190 -0.72 -14.88 12.64
N LEU A 191 -0.58 -13.70 13.28
CA LEU A 191 -0.08 -13.57 14.65
C LEU A 191 -1.18 -13.52 15.71
N THR A 192 -2.43 -13.78 15.31
CA THR A 192 -3.54 -13.86 16.26
C THR A 192 -3.28 -14.91 17.33
N LYS A 193 -3.51 -14.55 18.60
CA LYS A 193 -3.43 -15.48 19.73
C LYS A 193 -4.76 -16.15 20.06
N GLN A 194 -5.86 -15.68 19.46
CA GLN A 194 -7.17 -16.29 19.61
C GLN A 194 -7.18 -17.66 18.92
N ASP A 195 -7.71 -18.68 19.59
CA ASP A 195 -7.95 -20.01 19.02
C ASP A 195 -9.44 -20.28 18.77
N GLU A 196 -10.31 -19.33 19.12
CA GLU A 196 -11.72 -19.34 18.76
C GLU A 196 -11.89 -18.91 17.30
N GLY A 197 -12.12 -19.88 16.42
CA GLY A 197 -11.95 -19.70 14.98
C GLY A 197 -12.91 -18.73 14.31
N LEU A 198 -14.02 -18.37 14.96
CA LEU A 198 -14.99 -17.39 14.47
C LEU A 198 -14.57 -15.94 14.72
N VAL A 199 -13.59 -15.71 15.61
CA VAL A 199 -13.08 -14.38 15.98
C VAL A 199 -11.55 -14.31 15.92
N ALA A 200 -10.92 -15.31 15.29
CA ALA A 200 -9.47 -15.36 15.13
C ALA A 200 -9.02 -14.57 13.89
N GLY A 201 -7.80 -14.04 13.96
CA GLY A 201 -7.21 -13.23 12.89
C GLY A 201 -7.88 -11.87 12.81
N ILE A 202 -8.45 -11.59 11.64
CA ILE A 202 -9.20 -10.36 11.34
C ILE A 202 -10.71 -10.51 11.54
N ARG A 203 -11.21 -11.73 11.83
CA ARG A 203 -12.64 -11.99 11.97
C ARG A 203 -13.21 -11.34 13.23
N GLY A 204 -14.36 -10.69 13.11
CA GLY A 204 -15.04 -10.04 14.23
C GLY A 204 -14.43 -8.71 14.66
N VAL A 205 -13.41 -8.23 13.96
CA VAL A 205 -12.90 -6.84 14.10
C VAL A 205 -13.83 -5.92 13.31
N GLU A 206 -14.22 -4.81 13.90
CA GLU A 206 -15.02 -3.78 13.23
C GLU A 206 -14.33 -3.27 11.96
N TRP A 207 -15.11 -3.10 10.89
CA TRP A 207 -14.57 -2.86 9.54
C TRP A 207 -13.79 -1.54 9.40
N ASP A 208 -14.06 -0.55 10.26
CA ASP A 208 -13.32 0.71 10.31
C ASP A 208 -11.97 0.59 11.05
N ALA A 209 -11.68 -0.55 11.68
CA ALA A 209 -10.43 -0.82 12.38
C ALA A 209 -9.52 -1.83 11.65
N VAL A 210 -10.02 -2.54 10.62
CA VAL A 210 -9.23 -3.57 9.93
C VAL A 210 -8.02 -3.01 9.18
N GLU A 211 -8.06 -1.74 8.77
CA GLU A 211 -6.94 -1.06 8.09
C GLU A 211 -5.84 -0.55 9.03
N LEU A 212 -6.00 -0.73 10.34
CA LEU A 212 -5.02 -0.25 11.32
C LEU A 212 -3.62 -0.88 11.14
N PRO A 213 -3.46 -2.22 11.12
CA PRO A 213 -2.13 -2.81 11.00
C PRO A 213 -1.51 -2.64 9.60
N SER A 214 -2.33 -2.60 8.55
CA SER A 214 -1.86 -2.38 7.19
C SER A 214 -1.26 -0.97 7.03
N GLN A 215 -2.00 0.07 7.42
CA GLN A 215 -1.52 1.46 7.39
C GLN A 215 -0.40 1.72 8.40
N PHE A 216 -0.40 1.01 9.53
CA PHE A 216 0.72 1.04 10.48
C PHE A 216 2.02 0.59 9.81
N MET A 217 2.00 -0.49 9.02
CA MET A 217 3.19 -1.02 8.38
C MET A 217 3.79 -0.07 7.34
N GLU A 218 2.97 0.70 6.61
CA GLU A 218 3.45 1.70 5.62
C GLU A 218 4.41 2.74 6.23
N ASN A 219 4.25 3.08 7.51
CA ASN A 219 5.12 4.07 8.17
C ASN A 219 6.59 3.63 8.23
N TRP A 220 6.85 2.33 8.26
CA TRP A 220 8.20 1.79 8.34
C TRP A 220 8.96 1.91 7.02
N CYS A 221 8.29 2.16 5.90
CA CYS A 221 8.96 2.47 4.64
C CYS A 221 9.79 3.78 4.73
N TYR A 222 9.46 4.67 5.67
CA TYR A 222 10.21 5.90 5.94
C TYR A 222 11.14 5.79 7.16
N HIS A 223 11.12 4.68 7.90
CA HIS A 223 12.06 4.47 8.98
C HIS A 223 13.45 4.22 8.40
N ARG A 224 14.43 5.04 8.80
CA ARG A 224 15.77 5.06 8.21
C ARG A 224 16.39 3.66 8.11
N ASP A 225 16.42 2.90 9.19
CA ASP A 225 17.12 1.62 9.21
C ASP A 225 16.39 0.55 8.38
N THR A 226 15.06 0.62 8.31
CA THR A 226 14.26 -0.21 7.40
C THR A 226 14.56 0.13 5.95
N LEU A 227 14.48 1.41 5.58
CA LEU A 227 14.72 1.86 4.21
C LEU A 227 16.14 1.52 3.75
N MET A 228 17.16 1.80 4.57
CA MET A 228 18.55 1.46 4.28
C MET A 228 18.79 -0.06 4.22
N GLY A 229 17.97 -0.84 4.91
CA GLY A 229 17.98 -2.30 4.84
C GLY A 229 17.46 -2.84 3.51
N ILE A 230 16.40 -2.25 2.96
CA ILE A 230 15.77 -2.68 1.69
C ILE A 230 16.43 -2.06 0.45
N ALA A 231 16.91 -0.81 0.54
CA ALA A 231 17.31 -0.01 -0.61
C ALA A 231 18.76 -0.31 -1.02
N LYS A 232 18.95 -1.44 -1.70
CA LYS A 232 20.25 -1.90 -2.20
C LYS A 232 20.20 -2.11 -3.70
N HIS A 233 21.15 -1.52 -4.41
CA HIS A 233 21.23 -1.61 -5.86
C HIS A 233 21.31 -3.07 -6.30
N TYR A 234 20.40 -3.51 -7.18
CA TYR A 234 20.20 -4.93 -7.49
C TYR A 234 21.42 -5.61 -8.13
N GLN A 235 22.33 -4.85 -8.77
CA GLN A 235 23.55 -5.37 -9.40
C GLN A 235 24.79 -5.21 -8.52
N THR A 236 24.94 -4.06 -7.87
CA THR A 236 26.19 -3.69 -7.17
C THR A 236 26.12 -4.02 -5.67
N GLY A 237 24.91 -4.16 -5.12
CA GLY A 237 24.68 -4.37 -3.70
C GLY A 237 24.90 -3.12 -2.83
N GLU A 238 25.27 -1.99 -3.43
CA GLU A 238 25.47 -0.72 -2.74
C GLU A 238 24.16 -0.20 -2.16
N SER A 239 24.21 0.29 -0.93
CA SER A 239 23.07 0.95 -0.31
C SER A 239 22.76 2.27 -1.01
N ILE A 240 21.49 2.65 -0.99
CA ILE A 240 21.05 3.97 -1.47
C ILE A 240 21.83 5.08 -0.74
N PRO A 241 22.29 6.14 -1.44
CA PRO A 241 22.99 7.24 -0.80
C PRO A 241 22.12 7.94 0.26
N GLU A 242 22.75 8.39 1.36
CA GLU A 242 22.05 9.09 2.45
C GLU A 242 21.30 10.34 1.95
N GLU A 243 21.90 11.07 1.02
CA GLU A 243 21.28 12.25 0.41
C GLU A 243 19.97 11.91 -0.33
N VAL A 244 19.91 10.75 -0.98
CA VAL A 244 18.70 10.30 -1.69
C VAL A 244 17.61 9.88 -0.70
N TYR A 245 17.99 9.24 0.42
CA TYR A 245 17.05 8.98 1.52
C TYR A 245 16.46 10.28 2.10
N LEU A 246 17.29 11.30 2.35
CA LEU A 246 16.81 12.58 2.89
C LEU A 246 15.86 13.28 1.91
N LYS A 247 16.12 13.18 0.60
CA LYS A 247 15.20 13.67 -0.43
C LYS A 247 13.88 12.91 -0.40
N LEU A 248 13.90 11.57 -0.32
CA LEU A 248 12.68 10.75 -0.19
C LEU A 248 11.86 11.13 1.05
N LEU A 249 12.52 11.37 2.17
CA LEU A 249 11.87 11.81 3.41
C LEU A 249 11.25 13.21 3.25
N ALA A 250 11.96 14.15 2.61
CA ALA A 250 11.44 15.49 2.33
C ALA A 250 10.23 15.47 1.37
N ALA A 251 10.17 14.50 0.46
CA ALA A 251 9.07 14.33 -0.48
C ALA A 251 7.82 13.65 0.14
N ARG A 252 7.90 13.12 1.37
CA ARG A 252 6.80 12.37 2.02
C ARG A 252 5.48 13.13 2.09
N THR A 253 5.54 14.43 2.36
CA THR A 253 4.34 15.27 2.52
C THR A 253 3.97 16.03 1.26
N PHE A 254 4.64 15.77 0.14
CA PHE A 254 4.33 16.38 -1.14
C PHE A 254 2.89 16.06 -1.54
N ARG A 255 2.07 17.11 -1.74
CA ARG A 255 0.65 17.01 -2.12
C ARG A 255 -0.22 16.21 -1.14
N ALA A 256 0.18 16.11 0.13
CA ALA A 256 -0.59 15.39 1.15
C ALA A 256 -2.03 15.93 1.28
N GLY A 257 -2.24 17.23 1.06
CA GLY A 257 -3.57 17.84 0.99
C GLY A 257 -4.41 17.25 -0.13
N SER A 258 -3.90 17.30 -1.38
CA SER A 258 -4.58 16.74 -2.55
C SER A 258 -4.89 15.24 -2.41
N LEU A 259 -3.94 14.46 -1.90
CA LEU A 259 -4.11 13.02 -1.67
C LEU A 259 -5.20 12.74 -0.61
N SER A 260 -5.19 13.48 0.50
CA SER A 260 -6.20 13.36 1.55
C SER A 260 -7.60 13.71 1.03
N LEU A 261 -7.73 14.79 0.26
CA LEU A 261 -9.02 15.21 -0.29
C LEU A 261 -9.59 14.19 -1.28
N ARG A 262 -8.73 13.53 -2.07
CA ARG A 262 -9.13 12.42 -2.95
C ARG A 262 -9.76 11.28 -2.14
N GLN A 263 -9.17 10.90 -1.00
CA GLN A 263 -9.75 9.87 -0.13
C GLN A 263 -11.06 10.34 0.53
N ILE A 264 -11.13 11.61 0.94
CA ILE A 264 -12.37 12.21 1.47
C ILE A 264 -13.48 12.23 0.43
N ARG A 265 -13.18 12.49 -0.84
CA ARG A 265 -14.16 12.43 -1.94
C ARG A 265 -14.76 11.03 -2.04
N PHE A 266 -13.94 9.98 -2.04
CA PHE A 266 -14.45 8.60 -2.09
C PHE A 266 -15.34 8.27 -0.89
N ALA A 267 -14.87 8.55 0.33
CA ALA A 267 -15.65 8.28 1.53
C ALA A 267 -16.95 9.10 1.59
N SER A 268 -16.91 10.36 1.17
CA SER A 268 -18.08 11.24 1.16
C SER A 268 -19.10 10.83 0.10
N LEU A 269 -18.64 10.42 -1.09
CA LEU A 269 -19.50 9.91 -2.14
C LEU A 269 -20.19 8.61 -1.71
N ASP A 270 -19.44 7.68 -1.14
CA ASP A 270 -19.96 6.42 -0.61
C ASP A 270 -21.05 6.67 0.45
N LEU A 271 -20.76 7.51 1.44
CA LEU A 271 -21.74 7.86 2.47
C LEU A 271 -22.97 8.57 1.89
N GLU A 272 -22.81 9.49 0.94
CA GLU A 272 -23.94 10.23 0.36
C GLU A 272 -24.86 9.30 -0.45
N LEU A 273 -24.27 8.36 -1.20
CA LEU A 273 -24.99 7.32 -1.95
C LEU A 273 -25.77 6.36 -1.04
N HIS A 274 -25.27 6.10 0.17
CA HIS A 274 -25.90 5.16 1.11
C HIS A 274 -26.75 5.83 2.21
N THR A 275 -26.92 7.15 2.17
CA THR A 275 -27.72 7.89 3.18
C THR A 275 -28.79 8.80 2.58
N LYS A 276 -28.49 9.54 1.51
CA LYS A 276 -29.40 10.54 0.94
C LYS A 276 -29.91 10.21 -0.46
N TYR A 277 -29.11 9.48 -1.23
CA TYR A 277 -29.49 9.08 -2.58
C TYR A 277 -30.66 8.09 -2.55
N ILE A 278 -31.60 8.27 -3.46
CA ILE A 278 -32.75 7.37 -3.65
C ILE A 278 -32.60 6.74 -5.03
N PRO A 279 -32.29 5.43 -5.10
CA PRO A 279 -32.27 4.71 -6.37
C PRO A 279 -33.61 4.83 -7.12
N ASP A 280 -33.55 4.82 -8.45
CA ASP A 280 -34.70 4.97 -9.36
C ASP A 280 -35.44 6.33 -9.29
N GLY A 281 -34.90 7.29 -8.52
CA GLY A 281 -35.33 8.69 -8.54
C GLY A 281 -34.86 9.47 -9.78
N PRO A 282 -35.19 10.77 -9.87
CA PRO A 282 -34.78 11.60 -11.00
C PRO A 282 -33.30 12.00 -10.95
N GLU A 283 -32.65 11.89 -9.78
CA GLU A 283 -31.22 12.15 -9.60
C GLU A 283 -30.41 10.90 -9.94
N SER A 284 -29.36 11.02 -10.74
CA SER A 284 -28.44 9.92 -11.03
C SER A 284 -27.28 9.86 -10.03
N VAL A 285 -26.57 8.72 -9.98
CA VAL A 285 -25.32 8.60 -9.20
C VAL A 285 -24.26 9.62 -9.63
N TYR A 286 -24.28 10.06 -10.89
CA TYR A 286 -23.36 11.07 -11.41
C TYR A 286 -23.70 12.48 -10.90
N ASP A 287 -24.99 12.78 -10.70
CA ASP A 287 -25.42 14.04 -10.09
C ASP A 287 -25.00 14.13 -8.62
N VAL A 288 -25.08 13.00 -7.90
CA VAL A 288 -24.54 12.87 -6.54
C VAL A 288 -23.03 13.10 -6.54
N ASP A 289 -22.29 12.45 -7.45
CA ASP A 289 -20.84 12.62 -7.57
C ASP A 289 -20.44 14.07 -7.85
N GLN A 290 -21.12 14.73 -8.79
CA GLN A 290 -20.91 16.15 -9.09
C GLN A 290 -21.21 17.04 -7.87
N ARG A 291 -22.30 16.77 -7.14
CA ARG A 291 -22.65 17.52 -5.93
C ARG A 291 -21.59 17.38 -4.83
N VAL A 292 -21.11 16.17 -4.58
CA VAL A 292 -20.08 15.89 -3.57
C VAL A 292 -18.76 16.54 -3.99
N SER A 293 -18.38 16.37 -5.26
CA SER A 293 -17.13 16.88 -5.83
C SER A 293 -16.99 18.41 -5.71
N ARG A 294 -18.09 19.19 -5.72
CA ARG A 294 -18.04 20.66 -5.48
C ARG A 294 -17.37 21.05 -4.15
N LYS A 295 -17.34 20.16 -3.16
CA LYS A 295 -16.70 20.40 -1.85
C LYS A 295 -15.40 19.61 -1.66
N THR A 296 -15.15 18.62 -2.51
CA THR A 296 -14.08 17.63 -2.35
C THR A 296 -13.19 17.51 -3.59
N GLN A 297 -13.24 18.48 -4.50
CA GLN A 297 -12.43 18.53 -5.71
C GLN A 297 -12.11 19.99 -6.04
N VAL A 298 -10.85 20.26 -6.37
CA VAL A 298 -10.34 21.62 -6.62
C VAL A 298 -10.12 21.90 -8.11
N ILE A 299 -9.97 20.83 -8.90
CA ILE A 299 -9.79 20.91 -10.35
C ILE A 299 -11.14 20.63 -11.02
N PRO A 300 -11.56 21.47 -12.00
CA PRO A 300 -12.83 21.34 -12.70
C PRO A 300 -13.02 19.98 -13.37
#